data_AF-A0A348S0M7-F1
#
_entry.id   AF-A0A348S0M7-F1
#
_cell.length_a   1.000
_cell.length_b   1.000
_cell.length_c   1.000
_cell.angle_alpha   90.00
_cell.angle_beta   90.00
_cell.angle_gamma   90.00
#
_symmetry.space_group_name_H-M   'P 1'
#
loop_
_entity.id
_entity.type
_entity.pdbx_description
1 polymer ?
#
loop_
_entity_poly.entity_id
_entity_poly.type
_entity_poly.pdbx_seq_one_letter_code
_entity_poly.pdbx_strand_id
1 'polypeptide(L)'
;MQIYPFSHIRRILHLGLASCVLLSAFLVISDDKNEPVSPDLSATNWKSLFDGKTLKGWKTTNFAGGGDADVKNGSIEIDMGLALSGVQYTNQPPRINYEITLEAMKRDGGDFFCGLTMPYKKEHCTFVCGGWGGGVVGLSSINGMDASENQTTEFKKFENNQWYRISLRVMDNRIQGWIDQK
;
A
#
# COMPACT_ATOMS: atom_id res chain seq x y z
N MET A 1 5.32 -9.37 -3.68
CA MET A 1 5.41 -7.91 -3.47
C MET A 1 6.12 -7.27 -4.65
N GLN A 2 5.53 -6.25 -5.25
CA GLN A 2 6.00 -5.59 -6.45
C GLN A 2 5.85 -4.06 -6.34
N ILE A 3 6.69 -3.30 -7.05
CA ILE A 3 6.68 -1.83 -7.06
C ILE A 3 6.78 -1.28 -8.49
N TYR A 4 6.07 -0.19 -8.76
CA TYR A 4 6.03 0.48 -10.06
C TYR A 4 6.35 1.98 -9.90
N PRO A 5 7.57 2.43 -10.21
CA PRO A 5 7.90 3.86 -10.21
C PRO A 5 7.37 4.56 -11.47
N PHE A 6 6.92 5.81 -11.34
CA PHE A 6 6.47 6.63 -12.47
C PHE A 6 7.04 8.05 -12.43
N SER A 7 7.40 8.59 -13.60
CA SER A 7 7.99 9.94 -13.73
C SER A 7 6.95 11.04 -14.00
N HIS A 8 5.76 10.68 -14.50
CA HIS A 8 4.69 11.61 -14.86
C HIS A 8 3.36 11.07 -14.34
N ILE A 9 2.54 11.95 -13.75
CA ILE A 9 1.15 11.65 -13.39
C ILE A 9 0.45 11.21 -14.68
N ARG A 10 -0.05 9.97 -14.73
CA ARG A 10 -1.00 9.56 -15.77
C ARG A 10 -2.27 10.38 -15.56
N ARG A 11 -2.32 11.60 -16.09
CA ARG A 11 -3.59 12.28 -16.33
C ARG A 11 -4.28 11.42 -17.38
N ILE A 12 -5.37 10.77 -17.01
CA ILE A 12 -6.28 10.13 -17.96
C ILE A 12 -6.83 11.27 -18.82
N LEU A 13 -6.18 11.54 -19.96
CA LEU A 13 -6.77 12.41 -20.98
C LEU A 13 -7.83 11.57 -21.69
N HIS A 14 -9.10 11.86 -21.43
CA HIS A 14 -10.15 11.46 -22.34
C HIS A 14 -9.96 12.22 -23.66
N LEU A 15 -9.47 11.54 -24.69
CA LEU A 15 -9.53 12.01 -26.07
C LEU A 15 -11.00 11.99 -26.51
N GLY A 16 -11.68 13.12 -26.39
CA GLY A 16 -12.89 13.40 -27.15
C GLY A 16 -12.51 14.02 -28.49
N LEU A 17 -12.84 13.35 -29.60
CA LEU A 17 -12.66 13.85 -30.96
C LEU A 17 -13.54 15.09 -31.24
N ALA A 18 -13.05 15.90 -32.19
CA ALA A 18 -13.50 17.22 -32.60
C ALA A 18 -14.96 17.35 -33.09
N SER A 19 -15.54 18.55 -32.87
CA SER A 19 -16.32 19.28 -33.87
C SER A 19 -16.47 20.76 -33.47
N CYS A 20 -16.85 21.58 -34.44
CA CYS A 20 -16.58 23.00 -34.58
C CYS A 20 -17.74 23.90 -34.11
N VAL A 21 -17.39 25.10 -33.61
CA VAL A 21 -18.16 26.37 -33.49
C VAL A 21 -19.36 26.46 -32.50
N LEU A 22 -19.20 27.27 -31.44
CA LEU A 22 -19.94 28.52 -31.15
C LEU A 22 -19.86 28.88 -29.65
N LEU A 23 -19.81 30.18 -29.38
CA LEU A 23 -19.62 30.82 -28.09
C LEU A 23 -20.82 30.55 -27.15
N SER A 24 -20.67 29.66 -26.17
CA SER A 24 -21.58 29.55 -25.02
C SER A 24 -20.79 29.09 -23.82
N ALA A 25 -21.07 29.71 -22.67
CA ALA A 25 -20.41 29.50 -21.38
C ALA A 25 -19.91 28.06 -21.20
N PHE A 26 -18.60 27.89 -21.11
CA PHE A 26 -18.02 26.66 -20.58
C PHE A 26 -18.49 26.56 -19.12
N LEU A 27 -19.61 25.85 -18.91
CA LEU A 27 -19.77 25.08 -17.70
C LEU A 27 -18.55 24.17 -17.66
N VAL A 28 -17.56 24.56 -16.85
CA VAL A 28 -16.57 23.64 -16.35
C VAL A 28 -17.38 22.63 -15.55
N ILE A 29 -17.73 21.51 -16.19
CA ILE A 29 -18.13 20.31 -15.47
C ILE A 29 -16.84 19.88 -14.77
N SER A 30 -16.60 20.43 -13.58
CA SER A 30 -15.68 19.83 -12.63
C SER A 30 -16.33 18.50 -12.28
N ASP A 31 -15.92 17.46 -12.98
CA ASP A 31 -16.25 16.08 -12.62
C ASP A 31 -15.41 15.73 -11.38
N ASP A 32 -15.80 16.30 -10.24
CA ASP A 32 -15.13 16.19 -8.94
C ASP A 32 -15.48 14.86 -8.24
N LYS A 33 -15.77 13.83 -9.05
CA LYS A 33 -16.12 12.47 -8.59
C LYS A 33 -15.28 11.39 -9.27
N ASN A 34 -14.03 11.70 -9.60
CA ASN A 34 -13.08 10.64 -9.93
C ASN A 34 -12.66 9.92 -8.65
N GLU A 35 -13.44 8.90 -8.29
CA GLU A 35 -13.08 7.92 -7.27
C GLU A 35 -11.66 7.38 -7.55
N PRO A 36 -10.86 7.11 -6.50
CA PRO A 36 -9.54 6.52 -6.64
C PRO A 36 -9.56 5.20 -7.44
N VAL A 37 -9.07 5.21 -8.69
CA VAL A 37 -8.90 3.98 -9.46
C VAL A 37 -7.66 3.23 -8.96
N SER A 38 -7.84 1.97 -8.56
CA SER A 38 -6.77 1.07 -8.11
C SER A 38 -5.69 0.86 -9.19
N PRO A 39 -4.45 0.51 -8.79
CA PRO A 39 -3.38 0.24 -9.74
C PRO A 39 -3.71 -0.84 -10.78
N ASP A 40 -3.32 -0.59 -12.04
CA ASP A 40 -3.41 -1.58 -13.12
C ASP A 40 -2.30 -2.61 -12.98
N LEU A 41 -2.65 -3.78 -12.44
CA LEU A 41 -1.73 -4.88 -12.21
C LEU A 41 -1.29 -5.58 -13.51
N SER A 42 -1.92 -5.28 -14.65
CA SER A 42 -1.52 -5.81 -15.95
C SER A 42 -0.39 -4.99 -16.62
N ALA A 43 -0.03 -3.85 -16.03
CA ALA A 43 1.07 -3.01 -16.54
C ALA A 43 2.40 -3.78 -16.54
N THR A 44 3.26 -3.52 -17.53
CA THR A 44 4.48 -4.33 -17.73
C THR A 44 5.71 -3.87 -16.95
N ASN A 45 5.72 -2.67 -16.35
CA ASN A 45 6.92 -2.15 -15.66
C ASN A 45 6.95 -2.41 -14.13
N TRP A 46 6.11 -3.33 -13.63
CA TRP A 46 6.18 -3.76 -12.23
C TRP A 46 7.51 -4.46 -11.96
N LYS A 47 8.23 -4.03 -10.92
CA LYS A 47 9.46 -4.66 -10.46
C LYS A 47 9.17 -5.51 -9.23
N SER A 48 9.57 -6.78 -9.26
CA SER A 48 9.41 -7.62 -8.07
C SER A 48 10.40 -7.23 -6.98
N LEU A 49 9.88 -7.05 -5.76
CA LEU A 49 10.70 -6.84 -4.57
C LEU A 49 11.03 -8.15 -3.85
N PHE A 50 10.29 -9.21 -4.16
CA PHE A 50 10.47 -10.55 -3.60
C PHE A 50 10.43 -11.59 -4.73
N ASP A 51 11.35 -12.54 -4.72
CA ASP A 51 11.51 -13.55 -5.78
C ASP A 51 10.66 -14.81 -5.57
N GLY A 52 9.95 -14.92 -4.44
CA GLY A 52 9.17 -16.09 -4.07
C GLY A 52 10.02 -17.27 -3.60
N LYS A 53 11.32 -17.09 -3.38
CA LYS A 53 12.26 -18.19 -3.14
C LYS A 53 13.23 -17.91 -2.00
N THR A 54 13.70 -16.68 -1.86
CA THR A 54 14.76 -16.31 -0.93
C THR A 54 14.46 -14.98 -0.24
N LEU A 55 15.07 -14.76 0.93
CA LEU A 55 15.08 -13.45 1.58
C LEU A 55 16.12 -12.49 0.97
N LYS A 56 16.57 -12.72 -0.27
CA LYS A 56 17.50 -11.80 -0.92
C LYS A 56 16.88 -10.42 -1.04
N GLY A 57 17.55 -9.40 -0.52
CA GLY A 57 17.02 -8.04 -0.46
C GLY A 57 16.10 -7.77 0.73
N TRP A 58 15.98 -8.73 1.66
CA TRP A 58 15.19 -8.63 2.89
C TRP A 58 16.04 -9.04 4.08
N LYS A 59 15.71 -8.54 5.27
CA LYS A 59 16.24 -9.04 6.54
C LYS A 59 15.17 -8.96 7.62
N THR A 60 15.19 -9.88 8.57
CA THR A 60 14.37 -9.79 9.78
C THR A 60 14.73 -8.53 10.55
N THR A 61 13.71 -7.81 10.99
CA THR A 61 13.87 -6.62 11.82
C THR A 61 14.08 -7.06 13.26
N ASN A 62 15.13 -6.56 13.90
CA ASN A 62 15.49 -6.93 15.27
C ASN A 62 14.60 -6.22 16.29
N PHE A 63 13.35 -6.66 16.41
CA PHE A 63 12.47 -6.26 17.50
C PHE A 63 12.80 -7.06 18.77
N ALA A 64 12.72 -6.41 19.93
CA ALA A 64 12.90 -7.10 21.20
C ALA A 64 11.81 -8.18 21.37
N GLY A 65 12.21 -9.45 21.39
CA GLY A 65 11.27 -10.58 21.40
C GLY A 65 10.51 -10.75 20.08
N GLY A 66 11.02 -10.25 18.96
CA GLY A 66 10.46 -10.49 17.64
C GLY A 66 10.61 -11.95 17.21
N GLY A 67 9.62 -12.44 16.46
CA GLY A 67 9.68 -13.76 15.83
C GLY A 67 10.57 -13.75 14.59
N ASP A 68 10.97 -14.95 14.18
CA ASP A 68 11.77 -15.17 12.98
C ASP A 68 10.93 -14.96 11.71
N ALA A 69 11.62 -14.88 10.57
CA ALA A 69 10.99 -14.80 9.27
C ALA A 69 11.72 -15.68 8.26
N ASP A 70 10.95 -16.48 7.51
CA ASP A 70 11.47 -17.45 6.55
C ASP A 70 10.63 -17.47 5.28
N VAL A 71 11.20 -17.98 4.18
CA VAL A 71 10.43 -18.24 2.96
C VAL A 71 9.84 -19.64 3.01
N LYS A 72 8.50 -19.71 2.99
CA LYS A 72 7.73 -20.96 2.92
C LYS A 72 6.67 -20.82 1.84
N ASN A 73 6.54 -21.84 0.97
CA ASN A 73 5.51 -21.92 -0.07
C ASN A 73 5.38 -20.66 -0.96
N GLY A 74 6.50 -20.00 -1.28
CA GLY A 74 6.47 -18.80 -2.11
C GLY A 74 6.06 -17.52 -1.39
N SER A 75 5.97 -17.55 -0.06
CA SER A 75 5.65 -16.40 0.81
C SER A 75 6.73 -16.20 1.88
N ILE A 76 6.90 -14.96 2.33
CA ILE A 76 7.63 -14.68 3.57
C ILE A 76 6.64 -14.93 4.70
N GLU A 77 6.88 -15.96 5.50
CA GLU A 77 6.15 -16.20 6.74
C GLU A 77 6.90 -15.52 7.88
N ILE A 78 6.17 -14.77 8.71
CA ILE A 78 6.70 -14.01 9.83
C ILE A 78 6.05 -14.58 11.09
N ASP A 79 6.87 -15.12 11.98
CA ASP A 79 6.39 -15.75 13.21
C ASP A 79 5.97 -14.70 14.24
N MET A 80 5.05 -15.09 15.12
CA MET A 80 4.56 -14.21 16.18
C MET A 80 5.70 -13.84 17.14
N GLY A 81 5.82 -12.55 17.42
CA GLY A 81 6.72 -12.02 18.44
C GLY A 81 5.94 -11.60 19.69
N LEU A 82 6.66 -11.19 20.74
CA LEU A 82 6.05 -10.70 21.99
C LEU A 82 5.23 -9.43 21.79
N ALA A 83 5.74 -8.50 20.97
CA ALA A 83 5.08 -7.23 20.68
C ALA A 83 4.96 -6.98 19.18
N LEU A 84 6.05 -7.21 18.44
CA LEU A 84 6.08 -7.02 16.99
C LEU A 84 7.11 -7.94 16.35
N SER A 85 6.79 -8.41 15.16
CA SER A 85 7.71 -9.07 14.23
C SER A 85 7.65 -8.37 12.89
N GLY A 86 8.72 -8.47 12.11
CA GLY A 86 8.72 -7.90 10.78
C GLY A 86 9.98 -8.17 10.00
N VAL A 87 9.91 -7.87 8.71
CA VAL A 87 11.05 -7.85 7.81
C VAL A 87 11.20 -6.46 7.21
N GLN A 88 12.43 -6.11 6.87
CA GLN A 88 12.74 -4.86 6.18
C GLN A 88 13.42 -5.12 4.84
N TYR A 89 12.96 -4.39 3.82
CA TYR A 89 13.62 -4.36 2.53
C TYR A 89 14.97 -3.65 2.66
N THR A 90 16.03 -4.21 2.09
CA THR A 90 17.41 -3.73 2.28
C THR A 90 17.92 -2.88 1.13
N ASN A 91 17.22 -2.82 0.00
CA ASN A 91 17.55 -1.90 -1.09
C ASN A 91 16.77 -0.58 -0.96
N GLN A 92 17.10 0.40 -1.79
CA GLN A 92 16.43 1.71 -1.77
C GLN A 92 15.19 1.73 -2.68
N PRO A 93 13.96 1.82 -2.13
CA PRO A 93 12.77 2.04 -2.94
C PRO A 93 12.65 3.53 -3.36
N PRO A 94 11.87 3.84 -4.42
CA PRO A 94 11.45 5.21 -4.69
C PRO A 94 10.73 5.81 -3.48
N ARG A 95 10.88 7.13 -3.29
CA ARG A 95 10.34 7.84 -2.11
C ARG A 95 8.98 8.51 -2.36
N ILE A 96 8.67 8.80 -3.61
CA ILE A 96 7.38 9.33 -4.09
C ILE A 96 7.18 8.87 -5.54
N ASN A 97 5.95 9.03 -6.04
CA ASN A 97 5.54 8.71 -7.41
C ASN A 97 5.80 7.24 -7.76
N TYR A 98 5.25 6.37 -6.91
CA TYR A 98 5.26 4.92 -7.15
C TYR A 98 3.95 4.27 -6.69
N GLU A 99 3.67 3.11 -7.28
CA GLU A 99 2.66 2.19 -6.77
C GLU A 99 3.38 0.98 -6.18
N ILE A 100 2.81 0.39 -5.12
CA ILE A 100 3.33 -0.82 -4.50
C ILE A 100 2.18 -1.77 -4.22
N THR A 101 2.37 -3.05 -4.48
CA THR A 101 1.35 -4.07 -4.28
C THR A 101 1.95 -5.32 -3.62
N LEU A 102 1.19 -5.91 -2.70
CA LEU A 102 1.51 -7.17 -2.07
C LEU A 102 0.23 -7.91 -1.69
N GLU A 103 0.35 -9.21 -1.50
CA GLU A 103 -0.70 -10.03 -0.91
C GLU A 103 -0.23 -10.40 0.50
N ALA A 104 -1.13 -10.23 1.48
CA ALA A 104 -0.89 -10.56 2.87
C ALA A 104 -2.04 -11.39 3.40
N MET A 105 -1.75 -12.26 4.35
CA MET A 105 -2.71 -13.16 4.95
C MET A 105 -2.52 -13.16 6.47
N LYS A 106 -3.62 -12.95 7.19
CA LYS A 106 -3.64 -13.16 8.63
C LYS A 106 -3.66 -14.67 8.91
N ARG A 107 -2.60 -15.20 9.50
CA ARG A 107 -2.51 -16.62 9.90
C ARG A 107 -3.19 -16.85 11.24
N ASP A 108 -2.81 -16.03 12.21
CA ASP A 108 -3.28 -16.07 13.59
C ASP A 108 -3.13 -14.67 14.22
N GLY A 109 -3.53 -14.51 15.48
CA GLY A 109 -3.35 -13.32 16.29
C GLY A 109 -4.55 -12.36 16.33
N GLY A 110 -4.46 -11.37 17.21
CA GLY A 110 -5.53 -10.41 17.45
C GLY A 110 -5.37 -9.07 16.73
N ASP A 111 -4.16 -8.71 16.32
CA ASP A 111 -3.83 -7.38 15.81
C ASP A 111 -3.39 -7.41 14.34
N PHE A 112 -2.79 -6.31 13.84
CA PHE A 112 -2.49 -6.15 12.42
C PHE A 112 -1.61 -7.28 11.89
N PHE A 113 -1.98 -7.79 10.72
CA PHE A 113 -1.22 -8.82 10.02
C PHE A 113 -0.36 -8.22 8.89
N CYS A 114 -0.62 -6.96 8.52
CA CYS A 114 0.20 -6.23 7.58
C CYS A 114 0.36 -4.78 8.03
N GLY A 115 1.59 -4.43 8.43
CA GLY A 115 2.06 -3.06 8.53
C GLY A 115 3.07 -2.81 7.42
N LEU A 116 2.72 -1.99 6.44
CA LEU A 116 3.63 -1.61 5.36
C LEU A 116 4.19 -0.22 5.66
N THR A 117 5.40 -0.15 6.21
CA THR A 117 6.13 1.11 6.37
C THR A 117 6.79 1.50 5.05
N MET A 118 6.53 2.72 4.59
CA MET A 118 7.01 3.21 3.30
C MET A 118 7.59 4.63 3.40
N PRO A 119 8.58 4.97 2.56
CA PRO A 119 9.07 6.35 2.48
C PRO A 119 8.02 7.29 1.87
N TYR A 120 8.03 8.54 2.32
CA TYR A 120 7.27 9.63 1.73
C TYR A 120 8.07 10.93 1.85
N LYS A 121 8.51 11.51 0.74
CA LYS A 121 9.39 12.70 0.73
C LYS A 121 10.61 12.47 1.63
N LYS A 122 10.81 13.24 2.70
CA LYS A 122 11.92 13.06 3.65
C LYS A 122 11.58 12.15 4.83
N GLU A 123 10.32 11.73 4.95
CA GLU A 123 9.76 11.00 6.08
C GLU A 123 9.37 9.58 5.69
N HIS A 124 8.69 8.89 6.62
CA HIS A 124 8.06 7.59 6.44
C HIS A 124 6.67 7.59 7.08
N CYS A 125 5.78 6.73 6.60
CA CYS A 125 4.51 6.43 7.25
C CYS A 125 4.20 4.94 7.10
N THR A 126 3.24 4.43 7.86
CA THR A 126 2.89 3.00 7.85
C THR A 126 1.43 2.83 7.48
N PHE A 127 1.16 2.08 6.42
CA PHE A 127 -0.19 1.59 6.16
C PHE A 127 -0.47 0.36 7.03
N VAL A 128 -1.53 0.41 7.82
CA VAL A 128 -1.92 -0.63 8.78
C VAL A 128 -3.14 -1.37 8.24
N CYS A 129 -3.11 -2.71 8.30
CA CYS A 129 -4.25 -3.59 8.02
C CYS A 129 -4.53 -4.51 9.21
N GLY A 130 -5.66 -4.26 9.87
CA GLY A 130 -6.12 -5.04 11.01
C GLY A 130 -5.58 -4.58 12.36
N GLY A 131 -5.23 -3.31 12.51
CA GLY A 131 -4.75 -2.74 13.77
C GLY A 131 -5.81 -2.77 14.88
N TRP A 132 -5.40 -2.54 16.13
CA TRP A 132 -6.29 -2.32 17.28
C TRP A 132 -7.38 -3.39 17.41
N GLY A 133 -6.95 -4.61 17.75
CA GLY A 133 -7.87 -5.74 17.89
C GLY A 133 -8.43 -6.25 16.57
N GLY A 134 -7.75 -6.00 15.45
CA GLY A 134 -8.01 -6.68 14.18
C GLY A 134 -8.82 -5.87 13.18
N GLY A 135 -9.26 -4.66 13.53
CA GLY A 135 -10.28 -3.93 12.77
C GLY A 135 -9.79 -2.68 12.05
N VAL A 136 -8.76 -2.00 12.58
CA VAL A 136 -8.33 -0.69 12.07
C VAL A 136 -7.53 -0.84 10.78
N VAL A 137 -7.89 -0.03 9.79
CA VAL A 137 -7.14 0.18 8.55
C VAL A 137 -6.84 1.68 8.44
N GLY A 138 -5.62 2.06 8.04
CA GLY A 138 -5.29 3.47 7.89
C GLY A 138 -3.80 3.74 7.82
N LEU A 139 -3.43 5.02 7.76
CA LEU A 139 -2.05 5.48 7.81
C LEU A 139 -1.68 5.89 9.24
N SER A 140 -0.64 5.27 9.80
CA SER A 140 0.02 5.69 11.04
C SER A 140 1.25 6.57 10.74
N SER A 141 1.69 7.33 11.74
CA SER A 141 2.80 8.27 11.69
C SER A 141 2.53 9.46 10.76
N ILE A 142 1.26 9.84 10.59
CA ILE A 142 0.88 11.05 9.87
C ILE A 142 0.66 12.17 10.88
N ASN A 143 1.49 13.23 10.82
CA ASN A 143 1.48 14.33 11.81
C ASN A 143 1.60 13.85 13.27
N GLY A 144 2.30 12.74 13.50
CA GLY A 144 2.46 12.14 14.83
C GLY A 144 1.27 11.32 15.33
N MET A 145 0.21 11.15 14.53
CA MET A 145 -0.98 10.38 14.90
C MET A 145 -0.90 8.93 14.40
N ASP A 146 -1.47 8.01 15.18
CA ASP A 146 -1.64 6.62 14.78
C ASP A 146 -2.81 6.43 13.81
N ALA A 147 -2.85 5.26 13.16
CA ALA A 147 -3.87 4.90 12.16
C ALA A 147 -5.31 4.88 12.72
N SER A 148 -5.48 4.90 14.05
CA SER A 148 -6.78 5.00 14.73
C SER A 148 -7.22 6.44 15.03
N GLU A 149 -6.30 7.40 14.92
CA GLU A 149 -6.46 8.73 15.52
C GLU A 149 -6.59 9.84 14.48
N ASN A 150 -6.71 9.50 13.20
CA ASN A 150 -6.69 10.49 12.12
C ASN A 150 -7.76 10.23 11.05
N GLN A 151 -7.85 11.12 10.08
CA GLN A 151 -8.89 11.11 9.04
C GLN A 151 -8.80 9.93 8.05
N THR A 152 -7.74 9.12 8.11
CA THR A 152 -7.57 7.94 7.24
C THR A 152 -8.07 6.64 7.88
N THR A 153 -8.54 6.71 9.14
CA THR A 153 -9.06 5.55 9.87
C THR A 153 -10.30 4.98 9.18
N GLU A 154 -10.22 3.70 8.84
CA GLU A 154 -11.34 2.87 8.40
C GLU A 154 -11.40 1.60 9.24
N PHE A 155 -12.55 0.90 9.17
CA PHE A 155 -12.76 -0.36 9.87
C PHE A 155 -13.11 -1.47 8.90
N LYS A 156 -12.36 -2.56 8.97
CA LYS A 156 -12.57 -3.75 8.13
C LYS A 156 -12.28 -5.02 8.93
N LYS A 157 -13.20 -5.98 8.86
CA LYS A 157 -12.96 -7.33 9.36
C LYS A 157 -12.07 -8.09 8.39
N PHE A 158 -11.07 -8.78 8.94
CA PHE A 158 -10.21 -9.71 8.20
C PHE A 158 -10.40 -11.12 8.75
N GLU A 159 -10.47 -12.08 7.84
CA GLU A 159 -10.59 -13.50 8.14
C GLU A 159 -9.20 -14.14 8.19
N ASN A 160 -9.04 -15.12 9.09
CA ASN A 160 -7.82 -15.92 9.15
C ASN A 160 -7.73 -16.81 7.90
N ASN A 161 -6.49 -17.05 7.45
CA ASN A 161 -6.14 -17.86 6.28
C ASN A 161 -6.78 -17.38 4.97
N GLN A 162 -7.13 -16.10 4.88
CA GLN A 162 -7.56 -15.44 3.65
C GLN A 162 -6.45 -14.50 3.16
N TRP A 163 -6.14 -14.60 1.87
CA TRP A 163 -5.26 -13.66 1.18
C TRP A 163 -6.01 -12.38 0.84
N TYR A 164 -5.42 -11.24 1.18
CA TYR A 164 -5.89 -9.91 0.84
C TYR A 164 -4.85 -9.22 -0.03
N ARG A 165 -5.28 -8.65 -1.15
CA ARG A 165 -4.40 -7.85 -2.00
C ARG A 165 -4.41 -6.41 -1.54
N ILE A 166 -3.24 -5.94 -1.11
CA ILE A 166 -3.02 -4.58 -0.65
C ILE A 166 -2.26 -3.84 -1.73
N SER A 167 -2.79 -2.70 -2.17
CA SER A 167 -2.12 -1.82 -3.12
C SER A 167 -2.09 -0.41 -2.60
N LEU A 168 -0.94 0.28 -2.70
CA LEU A 168 -0.80 1.68 -2.37
C LEU A 168 -0.28 2.45 -3.58
N ARG A 169 -0.75 3.69 -3.75
CA ARG A 169 -0.21 4.68 -4.69
C ARG A 169 0.30 5.86 -3.87
N VAL A 170 1.60 6.10 -3.94
CA VAL A 170 2.28 7.17 -3.22
C VAL A 170 2.66 8.26 -4.22
N MET A 171 1.98 9.39 -4.17
CA MET A 171 2.24 10.56 -5.02
C MET A 171 2.72 11.73 -4.17
N ASP A 172 3.38 12.70 -4.79
CA ASP A 172 3.90 13.88 -4.09
C ASP A 172 2.88 14.64 -3.22
N ASN A 173 1.59 14.59 -3.57
CA ASN A 173 0.52 15.33 -2.90
C ASN A 173 -0.52 14.47 -2.19
N ARG A 174 -0.48 13.13 -2.32
CA ARG A 174 -1.44 12.23 -1.68
C ARG A 174 -0.96 10.78 -1.65
N ILE A 175 -1.48 10.02 -0.69
CA ILE A 175 -1.35 8.57 -0.61
C ILE A 175 -2.75 7.98 -0.74
N GLN A 176 -2.90 6.93 -1.55
CA GLN A 176 -4.14 6.20 -1.75
C GLN A 176 -3.87 4.72 -1.51
N GLY A 177 -4.82 4.02 -0.90
CA GLY A 177 -4.71 2.59 -0.60
C GLY A 177 -5.97 1.85 -1.03
N TRP A 178 -5.79 0.59 -1.41
CA TRP A 178 -6.87 -0.31 -1.77
C TRP A 178 -6.63 -1.69 -1.17
N ILE A 179 -7.71 -2.33 -0.73
CA ILE A 179 -7.73 -3.73 -0.31
C ILE A 179 -8.74 -4.47 -1.19
N ASP A 180 -8.26 -5.46 -1.96
CA ASP A 180 -9.05 -6.19 -2.96
C ASP A 180 -9.78 -5.26 -3.93
N GLN A 181 -9.08 -4.22 -4.40
CA GLN A 181 -9.56 -3.18 -5.33
C GLN A 181 -10.64 -2.24 -4.78
N LYS A 182 -10.90 -2.28 -3.46
CA LYS A 182 -11.79 -1.37 -2.75
C LYS A 182 -11.01 -0.37 -1.93
#